data_AF-A0A937UU02-F1
#
_entry.id   AF-A0A937UU02-F1
#
_cell.length_a   1.000
_cell.length_b   1.000
_cell.length_c   1.000
_cell.angle_alpha   90.00
_cell.angle_beta   90.00
_cell.angle_gamma   90.00
#
_symmetry.space_group_name_H-M   'P 1'
#
loop_
_entity.id
_entity.type
_entity.pdbx_description
1 polymer ?
#
loop_
_entity_poly.entity_id
_entity_poly.type
_entity_poly.pdbx_seq_one_letter_code
_entity_poly.pdbx_strand_id
1 'polypeptide(L)'
;MSIRSALAVVAAIPTRAARPVSPRAASRLTALLPLGGLLLGLVAAVLVVATRVWSKPPAGPPQQLLPAVVGLATLAAATGARHLAGLAAVADALAAGRAGRVWPGRAGAPEPGRAGAGAALAGQAGHVRAPGAGGRRAGGWEAGGREEAAGVVATAPAGGAAPGGWVPAPPAALGAVGAVTVLFVVLIQVCALYTAIVAHRGTVSVLVACMASRLAITLACAGRHPAGLADDLSDLPRAVASGPAEGGPARRVVVGPVSPPAALLAVVVAIGLAALAGRLDYDGGDPSRALRAVFALAAATAVGLLVRRYLTRRFAGLSEPVLGALVELTTAVALVSMAFTVPYQIQNALNVP
;
A
#
# COMPACT_ATOMS: atom_id res chain seq x y z
N MET A 1 -22.61 -14.80 6.43
CA MET A 1 -21.51 -14.34 5.56
C MET A 1 -20.88 -15.59 4.94
N SER A 2 -20.69 -15.69 3.62
CA SER A 2 -20.15 -16.92 3.00
C SER A 2 -18.66 -17.10 3.32
N ILE A 3 -18.22 -18.32 3.58
CA ILE A 3 -16.80 -18.69 3.81
C ILE A 3 -15.90 -18.17 2.68
N ARG A 4 -16.40 -18.14 1.44
CA ARG A 4 -15.67 -17.57 0.28
C ARG A 4 -15.36 -16.09 0.45
N SER A 5 -16.28 -15.31 1.01
CA SER A 5 -16.09 -13.88 1.26
C SER A 5 -15.10 -13.63 2.41
N ALA A 6 -15.08 -14.50 3.42
CA ALA A 6 -14.10 -14.42 4.50
C ALA A 6 -12.69 -14.77 3.99
N LEU A 7 -12.55 -15.84 3.21
CA LEU A 7 -11.28 -16.25 2.59
C LEU A 7 -10.73 -15.20 1.61
N ALA A 8 -11.60 -14.56 0.82
CA ALA A 8 -11.20 -13.49 -0.09
C ALA A 8 -10.57 -12.29 0.62
N VAL A 9 -11.11 -11.95 1.80
CA VAL A 9 -10.63 -10.84 2.62
C VAL A 9 -9.35 -11.20 3.35
N VAL A 10 -9.25 -12.45 3.83
CA VAL A 10 -8.07 -12.97 4.53
C VAL A 10 -6.88 -13.13 3.59
N ALA A 11 -7.10 -13.73 2.42
CA ALA A 11 -6.04 -14.12 1.50
C ALA A 11 -5.80 -13.10 0.38
N ALA A 12 -6.49 -11.95 0.40
CA ALA A 12 -6.52 -10.99 -0.71
C ALA A 12 -6.86 -11.65 -2.07
N ILE A 13 -7.52 -12.81 -2.05
CA ILE A 13 -7.90 -13.55 -3.24
C ILE A 13 -8.92 -12.70 -3.99
N PRO A 14 -8.67 -12.37 -5.26
CA PRO A 14 -9.55 -11.49 -6.02
C PRO A 14 -10.93 -12.14 -6.19
N THR A 15 -11.90 -11.71 -5.40
CA THR A 15 -13.30 -12.00 -5.69
C THR A 15 -13.80 -11.01 -6.73
N ARG A 16 -14.36 -11.53 -7.83
CA ARG A 16 -15.22 -10.72 -8.69
C ARG A 16 -16.31 -10.12 -7.81
N ALA A 17 -16.35 -8.79 -7.73
CA ALA A 17 -17.34 -8.07 -6.92
C ALA A 17 -18.71 -8.20 -7.58
N ALA A 18 -19.34 -9.37 -7.49
CA ALA A 18 -20.67 -9.61 -8.02
C ALA A 18 -21.76 -8.95 -7.16
N ARG A 19 -21.42 -8.51 -5.94
CA ARG A 19 -22.36 -7.80 -5.06
C ARG A 19 -21.69 -6.64 -4.32
N PRO A 20 -22.38 -5.51 -4.17
CA PRO A 20 -21.92 -4.42 -3.31
C PRO A 20 -21.75 -4.94 -1.88
N VAL A 21 -20.59 -4.70 -1.28
CA VAL A 21 -20.31 -5.03 0.12
C VAL A 21 -20.91 -3.93 0.98
N SER A 22 -21.73 -4.29 1.97
CA SER A 22 -22.32 -3.30 2.88
C SER A 22 -21.23 -2.59 3.70
N PRO A 23 -21.39 -1.29 4.03
CA PRO A 23 -20.40 -0.55 4.83
C PRO A 23 -20.09 -1.22 6.18
N ARG A 24 -21.11 -1.81 6.82
CA ARG A 24 -20.97 -2.57 8.07
C ARG A 24 -20.10 -3.82 7.89
N ALA A 25 -20.27 -4.55 6.79
CA ALA A 25 -19.44 -5.71 6.48
C ALA A 25 -17.99 -5.28 6.24
N ALA A 26 -17.76 -4.22 5.45
CA ALA A 26 -16.42 -3.68 5.21
C ALA A 26 -15.70 -3.27 6.51
N SER A 27 -16.42 -2.61 7.43
CA SER A 27 -15.89 -2.23 8.75
C SER A 27 -15.47 -3.44 9.59
N ARG A 28 -16.36 -4.45 9.73
CA ARG A 28 -16.06 -5.68 10.47
C ARG A 28 -14.87 -6.43 9.85
N LEU A 29 -14.83 -6.52 8.54
CA LEU A 29 -13.74 -7.16 7.82
C LEU A 29 -12.40 -6.45 8.03
N THR A 30 -12.42 -5.12 8.08
CA THR A 30 -11.23 -4.32 8.33
C THR A 30 -10.70 -4.50 9.75
N ALA A 31 -11.61 -4.65 10.73
CA ALA A 31 -11.24 -4.95 12.11
C ALA A 31 -10.61 -6.36 12.27
N LEU A 32 -11.01 -7.32 11.43
CA LEU A 32 -10.51 -8.70 11.45
C LEU A 32 -9.24 -8.92 10.60
N LEU A 33 -8.71 -7.88 9.96
CA LEU A 33 -7.50 -7.99 9.12
C LEU A 33 -6.31 -8.63 9.84
N PRO A 34 -6.00 -8.38 11.13
CA PRO A 34 -4.87 -9.01 11.81
C PRO A 34 -4.97 -10.54 11.82
N LEU A 35 -6.18 -11.09 11.95
CA LEU A 35 -6.41 -12.54 11.85
C LEU A 35 -6.17 -13.05 10.43
N GLY A 36 -6.53 -12.25 9.42
CA GLY A 36 -6.17 -12.55 8.04
C GLY A 36 -4.65 -12.56 7.82
N GLY A 37 -3.93 -11.64 8.47
CA GLY A 37 -2.47 -11.60 8.51
C GLY A 37 -1.88 -12.84 9.17
N LEU A 38 -2.44 -13.27 10.31
CA LEU A 38 -2.04 -14.51 10.98
C LEU A 38 -2.18 -15.73 10.06
N LEU A 39 -3.34 -15.87 9.41
CA LEU A 39 -3.59 -17.00 8.50
C LEU A 39 -2.63 -17.01 7.31
N LEU A 40 -2.40 -15.85 6.69
CA LEU A 40 -1.43 -15.72 5.61
C LEU A 40 0.01 -16.03 6.09
N GLY A 41 0.38 -15.54 7.26
CA GLY A 41 1.66 -15.82 7.89
C GLY A 41 1.84 -17.31 8.20
N LEU A 42 0.78 -18.01 8.59
CA LEU A 42 0.80 -19.45 8.86
C LEU A 42 1.07 -20.25 7.60
N VAL A 43 0.40 -19.91 6.49
CA VAL A 43 0.67 -20.53 5.18
C VAL A 43 2.13 -20.31 4.77
N ALA A 44 2.63 -19.08 4.87
CA ALA A 44 4.02 -18.78 4.55
C ALA A 44 5.01 -19.50 5.48
N ALA A 45 4.73 -19.57 6.79
CA ALA A 45 5.55 -20.28 7.76
C ALA A 45 5.62 -21.78 7.47
N VAL A 46 4.50 -22.42 7.09
CA VAL A 46 4.48 -23.83 6.66
C VAL A 46 5.37 -24.05 5.44
N LEU A 47 5.32 -23.16 4.44
CA LEU A 47 6.19 -23.27 3.26
C LEU A 47 7.67 -23.04 3.59
N VAL A 48 7.99 -22.12 4.50
CA VAL A 48 9.35 -21.92 5.01
C VAL A 48 9.86 -23.19 5.70
N VAL A 49 9.05 -23.82 6.56
CA VAL A 49 9.44 -25.07 7.23
C VAL A 49 9.58 -26.21 6.23
N ALA A 50 8.62 -26.37 5.31
CA ALA A 50 8.66 -27.43 4.31
C ALA A 50 9.91 -27.33 3.41
N THR A 51 10.23 -26.13 2.93
CA THR A 51 11.44 -25.90 2.13
C THR A 51 12.71 -26.10 2.93
N ARG A 52 12.75 -25.73 4.21
CA ARG A 52 13.90 -25.98 5.11
C ARG A 52 14.13 -27.48 5.31
N VAL A 53 13.08 -28.27 5.50
CA VAL A 53 13.17 -29.73 5.64
C VAL A 53 13.63 -30.38 4.32
N TRP A 54 13.09 -29.93 3.20
CA TRP A 54 13.41 -30.51 1.88
C TRP A 54 14.80 -30.15 1.37
N SER A 55 15.31 -28.96 1.71
CA SER A 55 16.63 -28.47 1.27
C SER A 55 17.80 -28.91 2.15
N LYS A 56 17.60 -29.86 3.08
CA LYS A 56 18.66 -30.38 3.94
C LYS A 56 19.46 -31.46 3.18
N PRO A 57 20.67 -31.18 2.65
CA PRO A 57 21.49 -32.20 2.02
C PRO A 57 21.96 -33.24 3.06
N PRO A 58 22.18 -34.50 2.64
CA PRO A 58 22.56 -35.58 3.56
C PRO A 58 23.92 -35.37 4.26
N ALA A 59 24.80 -34.53 3.72
CA ALA A 59 26.15 -34.31 4.25
C ALA A 59 26.59 -32.83 4.31
N GLY A 60 25.66 -31.87 4.27
CA GLY A 60 26.00 -30.44 4.18
C GLY A 60 25.23 -29.54 5.15
N PRO A 61 25.71 -28.29 5.36
CA PRO A 61 24.97 -27.32 6.15
C PRO A 61 23.63 -26.99 5.47
N PRO A 62 22.54 -26.81 6.24
CA PRO A 62 21.23 -26.50 5.68
C PRO A 62 21.23 -25.14 4.97
N GLN A 63 20.70 -25.08 3.74
CA GLN A 63 20.54 -23.82 3.00
C GLN A 63 19.39 -23.01 3.60
N GLN A 64 19.70 -21.87 4.23
CA GLN A 64 18.68 -21.02 4.87
C GLN A 64 18.15 -19.90 3.97
N LEU A 65 18.82 -19.61 2.84
CA LEU A 65 18.40 -18.54 1.93
C LEU A 65 17.14 -18.92 1.14
N LEU A 66 17.07 -20.16 0.65
CA LEU A 66 15.93 -20.63 -0.15
C LEU A 66 14.60 -20.53 0.64
N PRO A 67 14.50 -21.03 1.89
CA PRO A 67 13.27 -20.86 2.68
C PRO A 67 12.86 -19.39 2.89
N ALA A 68 13.83 -18.48 3.11
CA ALA A 68 13.54 -17.05 3.26
C ALA A 68 12.91 -16.45 2.00
N VAL A 69 13.49 -16.75 0.83
CA VAL A 69 12.98 -16.29 -0.47
C VAL A 69 11.59 -16.87 -0.73
N VAL A 70 11.37 -18.18 -0.47
CA VAL A 70 10.06 -18.80 -0.66
C VAL A 70 9.00 -18.19 0.26
N GLY A 71 9.34 -17.91 1.51
CA GLY A 71 8.45 -17.24 2.45
C GLY A 71 7.97 -15.89 1.91
N LEU A 72 8.89 -15.01 1.51
CA LEU A 72 8.54 -13.68 0.99
C LEU A 72 7.87 -13.73 -0.38
N ALA A 73 8.31 -14.61 -1.29
CA ALA A 73 7.67 -14.82 -2.58
C ALA A 73 6.22 -15.28 -2.42
N THR A 74 5.93 -16.12 -1.42
CA THR A 74 4.56 -16.53 -1.08
C THR A 74 3.70 -15.35 -0.68
N LEU A 75 4.21 -14.46 0.18
CA LEU A 75 3.48 -13.26 0.62
C LEU A 75 3.26 -12.29 -0.55
N ALA A 76 4.27 -12.09 -1.40
CA ALA A 76 4.17 -11.29 -2.61
C ALA A 76 3.10 -11.86 -3.57
N ALA A 77 3.14 -13.17 -3.83
CA ALA A 77 2.18 -13.84 -4.72
C ALA A 77 0.75 -13.78 -4.16
N ALA A 78 0.55 -14.10 -2.88
CA ALA A 78 -0.76 -14.12 -2.23
C ALA A 78 -1.46 -12.74 -2.24
N THR A 79 -0.67 -11.67 -2.15
CA THR A 79 -1.19 -10.30 -2.19
C THR A 79 -1.16 -9.68 -3.59
N GLY A 80 -0.70 -10.42 -4.60
CA GLY A 80 -0.50 -9.95 -5.97
C GLY A 80 0.47 -8.78 -6.07
N ALA A 81 1.46 -8.70 -5.16
CA ALA A 81 2.50 -7.68 -5.08
C ALA A 81 2.01 -6.21 -5.05
N ARG A 82 0.72 -5.98 -4.75
CA ARG A 82 0.16 -4.61 -4.73
C ARG A 82 0.78 -3.72 -3.67
N HIS A 83 1.25 -4.31 -2.58
CA HIS A 83 1.96 -3.56 -1.54
C HIS A 83 3.31 -3.03 -2.05
N LEU A 84 4.03 -3.80 -2.87
CA LEU A 84 5.27 -3.36 -3.53
C LEU A 84 5.01 -2.26 -4.54
N ALA A 85 3.97 -2.41 -5.37
CA ALA A 85 3.55 -1.36 -6.31
C ALA A 85 3.17 -0.05 -5.57
N GLY A 86 2.49 -0.17 -4.43
CA GLY A 86 2.15 0.98 -3.59
C GLY A 86 3.38 1.66 -3.00
N LEU A 87 4.35 0.89 -2.50
CA LEU A 87 5.63 1.42 -2.02
C LEU A 87 6.38 2.15 -3.13
N ALA A 88 6.51 1.55 -4.32
CA ALA A 88 7.18 2.17 -5.46
C ALA A 88 6.51 3.49 -5.86
N ALA A 89 5.19 3.51 -5.95
CA ALA A 89 4.43 4.70 -6.29
C ALA A 89 4.57 5.82 -5.24
N VAL A 90 4.65 5.49 -3.95
CA VAL A 90 4.95 6.47 -2.89
C VAL A 90 6.36 7.01 -3.03
N ALA A 91 7.35 6.15 -3.28
CA ALA A 91 8.75 6.55 -3.45
C ALA A 91 8.93 7.49 -4.67
N ASP A 92 8.36 7.14 -5.81
CA ASP A 92 8.38 7.99 -7.02
C ASP A 92 7.68 9.33 -6.77
N ALA A 93 6.57 9.34 -6.02
CA ALA A 93 5.85 10.58 -5.71
C ALA A 93 6.64 11.47 -4.75
N LEU A 94 7.36 10.90 -3.79
CA LEU A 94 8.27 11.63 -2.90
C LEU A 94 9.46 12.20 -3.70
N ALA A 95 10.08 11.40 -4.56
CA ALA A 95 11.22 11.82 -5.38
C ALA A 95 10.87 12.94 -6.37
N ALA A 96 9.68 12.89 -6.98
CA ALA A 96 9.20 13.92 -7.88
C ALA A 96 8.74 15.21 -7.17
N GLY A 97 8.86 15.29 -5.83
CA GLY A 97 8.38 16.43 -5.05
C GLY A 97 6.87 16.66 -5.14
N ARG A 98 6.10 15.71 -5.68
CA ARG A 98 4.67 15.85 -6.03
C ARG A 98 3.73 15.88 -4.84
N ALA A 99 4.24 15.78 -3.63
CA ALA A 99 3.37 15.78 -2.49
C ALA A 99 2.78 17.17 -2.20
N GLY A 100 1.53 17.17 -1.76
CA GLY A 100 0.62 18.33 -1.80
C GLY A 100 -0.29 18.38 -3.02
N ARG A 101 0.01 17.69 -4.13
CA ARG A 101 -0.92 17.58 -5.26
C ARG A 101 -1.89 16.43 -5.06
N VAL A 102 -3.17 16.68 -5.35
CA VAL A 102 -4.21 15.64 -5.36
C VAL A 102 -3.75 14.53 -6.30
N TRP A 103 -3.72 13.29 -5.79
CA TRP A 103 -3.32 12.13 -6.59
C TRP A 103 -4.18 12.07 -7.87
N PRO A 104 -3.58 12.01 -9.07
CA PRO A 104 -4.32 12.17 -10.33
C PRO A 104 -5.42 11.14 -10.54
N GLY A 105 -5.35 9.98 -9.87
CA GLY A 105 -6.43 8.97 -9.87
C GLY A 105 -7.74 9.40 -9.20
N ARG A 106 -7.84 10.61 -8.64
CA ARG A 106 -9.06 11.17 -8.04
C ARG A 106 -9.74 12.23 -8.89
N ALA A 107 -9.12 12.68 -9.98
CA ALA A 107 -9.83 13.48 -10.96
C ALA A 107 -10.88 12.55 -11.58
N GLY A 108 -12.10 12.60 -11.05
CA GLY A 108 -13.21 11.83 -11.57
C GLY A 108 -13.22 12.02 -13.08
N ALA A 109 -13.33 10.91 -13.81
CA ALA A 109 -13.63 10.99 -15.23
C ALA A 109 -14.75 12.03 -15.39
N PRO A 110 -14.60 13.04 -16.25
CA PRO A 110 -15.62 14.08 -16.42
C PRO A 110 -16.95 13.36 -16.62
N GLU A 111 -17.94 13.62 -15.76
CA GLU A 111 -19.23 12.94 -15.84
C GLU A 111 -19.75 13.04 -17.29
N PRO A 112 -19.87 11.92 -18.01
CA PRO A 112 -20.41 11.91 -19.36
C PRO A 112 -21.90 12.24 -19.24
N GLY A 113 -22.24 13.53 -19.20
CA GLY A 113 -23.61 13.99 -19.00
C GLY A 113 -23.76 15.46 -18.60
N ARG A 114 -22.75 16.09 -17.99
CA ARG A 114 -22.85 17.52 -17.61
C ARG A 114 -22.41 18.51 -18.70
N ALA A 115 -21.83 18.03 -19.80
CA ALA A 115 -21.47 18.88 -20.93
C ALA A 115 -22.68 19.44 -21.72
N GLY A 116 -23.91 18.97 -21.46
CA GLY A 116 -25.11 19.38 -22.22
C GLY A 116 -25.94 20.52 -21.62
N ALA A 117 -25.83 20.82 -20.33
CA ALA A 117 -26.77 21.76 -19.67
C ALA A 117 -26.23 23.19 -19.52
N GLY A 118 -24.91 23.40 -19.59
CA GLY A 118 -24.30 24.74 -19.42
C GLY A 118 -24.07 25.51 -20.72
N ALA A 119 -24.03 24.83 -21.87
CA ALA A 119 -23.75 25.48 -23.16
C ALA A 119 -24.97 26.22 -23.75
N ALA A 120 -26.19 25.98 -23.24
CA ALA A 120 -27.41 26.63 -23.71
C ALA A 120 -27.72 27.98 -23.02
N LEU A 121 -26.99 28.37 -21.98
CA LEU A 121 -27.22 29.63 -21.26
C LEU A 121 -26.17 30.73 -21.56
N ALA A 122 -25.15 30.43 -22.37
CA ALA A 122 -24.15 31.41 -22.80
C ALA A 122 -24.52 32.13 -24.13
N GLY A 123 -25.71 31.88 -24.67
CA GLY A 123 -26.18 32.45 -25.94
C GLY A 123 -26.97 33.75 -25.86
N GLN A 124 -27.14 34.35 -24.67
CA GLN A 124 -28.11 35.45 -24.50
C GLN A 124 -27.61 36.63 -23.65
N ALA A 125 -26.40 37.11 -23.96
CA ALA A 125 -25.96 38.48 -23.69
C ALA A 125 -25.14 38.89 -24.92
N GLY A 126 -25.64 39.73 -25.82
CA GLY A 126 -26.07 41.09 -25.54
C GLY A 126 -25.03 42.03 -26.15
N HIS A 127 -25.26 42.40 -27.40
CA HIS A 127 -24.53 43.41 -28.17
C HIS A 127 -24.19 44.65 -27.35
N VAL A 128 -22.91 45.01 -27.24
CA VAL A 128 -22.47 46.40 -27.02
C VAL A 128 -21.26 46.73 -27.91
N ARG A 129 -21.41 47.84 -28.62
CA ARG A 129 -20.54 48.51 -29.60
C ARG A 129 -19.06 48.63 -29.22
N ALA A 130 -18.20 48.46 -30.22
CA ALA A 130 -16.96 49.24 -30.38
C ALA A 130 -17.30 50.62 -31.00
N PRO A 131 -16.54 51.70 -30.74
CA PRO A 131 -15.26 51.89 -31.45
C PRO A 131 -14.16 52.64 -30.65
N GLY A 132 -12.91 52.58 -31.13
CA GLY A 132 -11.87 53.50 -30.66
C GLY A 132 -10.46 53.13 -31.14
N ALA A 133 -10.06 53.71 -32.26
CA ALA A 133 -8.73 53.59 -32.86
C ALA A 133 -7.68 54.50 -32.18
N GLY A 134 -6.41 54.13 -32.30
CA GLY A 134 -5.22 54.96 -32.06
C GLY A 134 -4.29 54.35 -31.02
N GLY A 135 -2.98 54.22 -31.20
CA GLY A 135 -2.08 54.57 -32.28
C GLY A 135 -0.65 54.18 -31.89
N ARG A 136 0.15 53.84 -32.91
CA ARG A 136 1.62 53.91 -33.08
C ARG A 136 2.53 54.11 -31.84
N ARG A 137 3.55 53.24 -31.72
CA ARG A 137 5.03 53.47 -31.85
C ARG A 137 5.77 52.22 -31.33
N ALA A 138 6.57 51.50 -32.12
CA ALA A 138 7.90 51.79 -32.70
C ALA A 138 9.08 51.52 -31.73
N GLY A 139 10.00 50.65 -32.15
CA GLY A 139 11.32 50.35 -31.57
C GLY A 139 11.39 48.94 -30.94
N GLY A 140 12.05 47.92 -31.49
CA GLY A 140 13.13 47.86 -32.47
C GLY A 140 14.46 47.61 -31.78
N TRP A 141 14.88 46.34 -31.63
CA TRP A 141 16.28 45.90 -31.52
C TRP A 141 16.37 44.47 -32.07
N GLU A 142 17.05 44.35 -33.20
CA GLU A 142 17.46 43.11 -33.87
C GLU A 142 18.87 42.68 -33.45
N ALA A 143 19.20 41.45 -33.87
CA ALA A 143 20.49 40.76 -33.91
C ALA A 143 20.87 39.98 -32.63
N GLY A 144 21.16 38.68 -32.69
CA GLY A 144 21.30 37.78 -33.82
C GLY A 144 21.83 36.43 -33.32
N GLY A 145 21.61 35.36 -34.08
CA GLY A 145 22.15 34.03 -33.76
C GLY A 145 21.37 32.92 -34.46
N ARG A 146 21.66 32.76 -35.76
CA ARG A 146 21.26 31.59 -36.56
C ARG A 146 21.94 30.35 -36.00
N GLU A 147 21.19 29.25 -35.87
CA GLU A 147 21.68 27.93 -36.24
C GLU A 147 20.51 27.13 -36.82
N GLU A 148 20.67 26.79 -38.10
CA GLU A 148 19.85 25.85 -38.85
C GLU A 148 19.83 24.49 -38.17
N ALA A 149 18.63 24.00 -37.85
CA ALA A 149 18.39 22.58 -37.68
C ALA A 149 17.23 22.18 -38.59
N ALA A 150 17.55 21.27 -39.51
CA ALA A 150 16.73 20.80 -40.59
C ALA A 150 15.31 20.39 -40.14
N GLY A 151 14.34 20.88 -40.92
CA GLY A 151 12.94 20.55 -40.76
C GLY A 151 12.67 19.07 -41.01
N VAL A 152 12.06 18.44 -40.00
CA VAL A 152 11.06 17.40 -40.22
C VAL A 152 9.72 18.05 -39.88
N VAL A 153 9.09 18.62 -40.91
CA VAL A 153 7.69 19.05 -40.84
C VAL A 153 6.86 17.77 -40.84
N ALA A 154 6.58 17.25 -39.64
CA ALA A 154 5.54 16.27 -39.45
C ALA A 154 4.21 16.97 -39.74
N THR A 155 3.67 16.75 -40.94
CA THR A 155 2.31 17.10 -41.29
C THR A 155 1.37 16.31 -40.38
N ALA A 156 0.89 16.97 -39.32
CA ALA A 156 -0.17 16.44 -38.49
C ALA A 156 -1.41 16.21 -39.39
N PRO A 157 -2.00 15.01 -39.41
CA PRO A 157 -3.23 14.80 -40.16
C PRO A 157 -4.32 15.68 -39.54
N ALA A 158 -4.86 16.59 -40.35
CA ALA A 158 -6.04 17.40 -40.05
C ALA A 158 -7.32 16.54 -40.08
N GLY A 159 -7.31 15.44 -39.33
CA GLY A 159 -8.50 14.62 -39.08
C GLY A 159 -9.16 15.11 -37.80
N GLY A 160 -10.39 15.59 -37.90
CA GLY A 160 -11.21 16.01 -36.77
C GLY A 160 -11.35 14.91 -35.72
N ALA A 161 -10.46 14.92 -34.73
CA ALA A 161 -10.60 14.11 -33.54
C ALA A 161 -11.78 14.66 -32.75
N ALA A 162 -12.83 13.86 -32.62
CA ALA A 162 -13.97 14.17 -31.76
C ALA A 162 -13.45 14.55 -30.35
N PRO A 163 -13.86 15.71 -29.79
CA PRO A 163 -13.47 16.11 -28.45
C PRO A 163 -14.16 15.19 -27.44
N GLY A 164 -13.51 14.10 -27.01
CA GLY A 164 -14.06 13.23 -25.96
C GLY A 164 -13.46 11.84 -25.81
N GLY A 165 -12.59 11.38 -26.72
CA GLY A 165 -11.93 10.08 -26.56
C GLY A 165 -10.80 10.16 -25.54
N TRP A 166 -11.07 9.78 -24.28
CA TRP A 166 -10.02 9.59 -23.28
C TRP A 166 -9.15 8.40 -23.70
N VAL A 167 -7.99 8.68 -24.28
CA VAL A 167 -6.95 7.66 -24.49
C VAL A 167 -6.37 7.34 -23.11
N PRO A 168 -6.43 6.07 -22.65
CA PRO A 168 -5.79 5.69 -21.40
C PRO A 168 -4.31 6.04 -21.48
N ALA A 169 -3.81 6.81 -20.52
CA ALA A 169 -2.37 6.93 -20.35
C ALA A 169 -1.80 5.52 -20.15
N PRO A 170 -0.69 5.15 -20.83
CA PRO A 170 -0.09 3.83 -20.64
C PRO A 170 0.17 3.59 -19.16
N PRO A 171 0.06 2.33 -18.67
CA PRO A 171 0.29 2.00 -17.28
C PRO A 171 1.60 2.64 -16.84
N ALA A 172 1.52 3.57 -15.89
CA ALA A 172 2.64 4.42 -15.53
C ALA A 172 3.84 3.51 -15.22
N ALA A 173 4.84 3.55 -16.10
CA ALA A 173 6.06 2.78 -15.92
C ALA A 173 6.58 3.06 -14.51
N LEU A 174 6.92 2.00 -13.77
CA LEU A 174 7.57 2.12 -12.47
C LEU A 174 8.75 3.09 -12.62
N GLY A 175 8.76 4.16 -11.83
CA GLY A 175 9.89 5.07 -11.85
C GLY A 175 11.13 4.37 -11.30
N ALA A 176 12.31 4.83 -11.75
CA ALA A 176 13.57 4.23 -11.33
C ALA A 176 13.73 4.25 -9.79
N VAL A 177 13.29 5.32 -9.13
CA VAL A 177 13.36 5.45 -7.67
C VAL A 177 12.44 4.45 -6.98
N GLY A 178 11.21 4.29 -7.48
CA GLY A 178 10.26 3.30 -6.99
C GLY A 178 10.79 1.87 -7.11
N ALA A 179 11.36 1.53 -8.27
CA ALA A 179 11.95 0.22 -8.51
C ALA A 179 13.14 -0.07 -7.57
N VAL A 180 14.08 0.87 -7.42
CA VAL A 180 15.22 0.75 -6.51
C VAL A 180 14.76 0.63 -5.06
N THR A 181 13.75 1.40 -4.66
CA THR A 181 13.19 1.34 -3.29
C THR A 181 12.58 -0.03 -3.01
N VAL A 182 11.80 -0.60 -3.92
CA VAL A 182 11.24 -1.94 -3.78
C VAL A 182 12.35 -2.99 -3.69
N LEU A 183 13.35 -2.93 -4.57
CA LEU A 183 14.48 -3.85 -4.54
C LEU A 183 15.19 -3.81 -3.17
N PHE A 184 15.49 -2.61 -2.68
CA PHE A 184 16.18 -2.42 -1.41
C PHE A 184 15.37 -2.97 -0.23
N VAL A 185 14.06 -2.67 -0.17
CA VAL A 185 13.21 -3.16 0.92
C VAL A 185 13.06 -4.69 0.88
N VAL A 186 12.86 -5.28 -0.31
CA VAL A 186 12.77 -6.74 -0.47
C VAL A 186 14.09 -7.40 -0.04
N LEU A 187 15.24 -6.85 -0.41
CA LEU A 187 16.54 -7.36 0.05
C LEU A 187 16.69 -7.30 1.56
N ILE A 188 16.27 -6.20 2.21
CA ILE A 188 16.25 -6.09 3.67
C ILE A 188 15.37 -7.18 4.28
N GLN A 189 14.18 -7.39 3.73
CA GLN A 189 13.26 -8.42 4.23
C GLN A 189 13.85 -9.83 4.08
N VAL A 190 14.45 -10.15 2.93
CA VAL A 190 15.08 -11.45 2.67
C VAL A 190 16.21 -11.68 3.67
N CYS A 191 17.11 -10.70 3.83
CA CYS A 191 18.21 -10.78 4.78
C CYS A 191 17.73 -10.92 6.23
N ALA A 192 16.73 -10.13 6.64
CA ALA A 192 16.17 -10.21 7.99
C ALA A 192 15.51 -11.56 8.27
N LEU A 193 14.72 -12.08 7.32
CA LEU A 193 14.09 -13.39 7.46
C LEU A 193 15.13 -14.51 7.45
N TYR A 194 16.16 -14.44 6.60
CA TYR A 194 17.30 -15.34 6.61
C TYR A 194 17.97 -15.37 8.00
N THR A 195 18.31 -14.22 8.57
CA THR A 195 18.92 -14.12 9.90
C THR A 195 18.00 -14.70 10.98
N ALA A 196 16.69 -14.43 10.90
CA ALA A 196 15.72 -15.01 11.82
C ALA A 196 15.64 -16.55 11.70
N ILE A 197 15.71 -17.10 10.49
CA ILE A 197 15.72 -18.56 10.26
C ILE A 197 17.00 -19.19 10.83
N VAL A 198 18.17 -18.59 10.57
CA VAL A 198 19.46 -19.04 11.15
C VAL A 198 19.38 -19.05 12.67
N ALA A 199 18.71 -18.05 13.25
CA ALA A 199 18.49 -17.96 14.69
C ALA A 199 17.24 -18.70 15.18
N HIS A 200 16.72 -19.67 14.42
CA HIS A 200 15.62 -20.56 14.82
C HIS A 200 14.31 -19.84 15.18
N ARG A 201 14.02 -18.74 14.47
CA ARG A 201 12.87 -17.84 14.72
C ARG A 201 12.09 -17.51 13.45
N GLY A 202 12.38 -18.18 12.33
CA GLY A 202 11.84 -17.83 11.01
C GLY A 202 10.31 -17.87 10.95
N THR A 203 9.71 -18.93 11.49
CA THR A 203 8.25 -19.17 11.58
C THR A 203 7.53 -18.03 12.28
N VAL A 204 7.93 -17.73 13.53
CA VAL A 204 7.32 -16.66 14.33
C VAL A 204 7.55 -15.29 13.70
N SER A 205 8.71 -15.07 13.07
CA SER A 205 9.03 -13.80 12.40
C SER A 205 8.06 -13.51 11.26
N VAL A 206 7.77 -14.51 10.41
CA VAL A 206 6.80 -14.36 9.31
C VAL A 206 5.39 -14.12 9.84
N LEU A 207 4.97 -14.85 10.88
CA LEU A 207 3.66 -14.68 11.53
C LEU A 207 3.49 -13.24 12.07
N VAL A 208 4.45 -12.76 12.86
CA VAL A 208 4.42 -11.43 13.46
C VAL A 208 4.45 -10.35 12.38
N ALA A 209 5.26 -10.51 11.34
CA ALA A 209 5.34 -9.55 10.24
C ALA A 209 4.02 -9.44 9.46
N CYS A 210 3.37 -10.57 9.15
CA CYS A 210 2.08 -10.57 8.47
C CYS A 210 0.96 -9.97 9.34
N MET A 211 0.98 -10.25 10.64
CA MET A 211 0.01 -9.68 11.57
C MET A 211 0.21 -8.17 11.75
N ALA A 212 1.47 -7.72 11.89
CA ALA A 212 1.82 -6.30 11.99
C ALA A 212 1.36 -5.50 10.78
N SER A 213 1.56 -6.04 9.58
CA SER A 213 1.18 -5.35 8.34
C SER A 213 -0.32 -5.18 8.18
N ARG A 214 -1.11 -6.17 8.63
CA ARG A 214 -2.57 -6.08 8.65
C ARG A 214 -3.09 -5.20 9.77
N LEU A 215 -2.47 -5.24 10.94
CA LEU A 215 -2.78 -4.35 12.04
C LEU A 215 -2.54 -2.88 11.65
N ALA A 216 -1.49 -2.60 10.88
CA ALA A 216 -1.22 -1.26 10.35
C ALA A 216 -2.38 -0.73 9.50
N ILE A 217 -3.00 -1.57 8.66
CA ILE A 217 -4.20 -1.19 7.88
C ILE A 217 -5.39 -0.93 8.81
N THR A 218 -5.65 -1.83 9.76
CA THR A 218 -6.75 -1.66 10.73
C THR A 218 -6.62 -0.35 11.48
N LEU A 219 -5.41 -0.03 11.96
CA LEU A 219 -5.11 1.21 12.65
C LEU A 219 -5.16 2.41 11.72
N ALA A 220 -4.76 2.28 10.45
CA ALA A 220 -4.92 3.35 9.46
C ALA A 220 -6.39 3.73 9.25
N CYS A 221 -7.28 2.76 9.36
CA CYS A 221 -8.73 2.95 9.26
C CYS A 221 -9.40 3.28 10.60
N ALA A 222 -8.66 3.18 11.70
CA ALA A 222 -9.04 3.69 13.01
C ALA A 222 -8.68 5.19 13.08
N GLY A 223 -9.68 6.05 12.97
CA GLY A 223 -9.49 7.49 13.04
C GLY A 223 -10.82 8.20 13.11
N ARG A 224 -10.90 9.24 13.95
CA ARG A 224 -12.08 10.09 14.03
C ARG A 224 -12.21 10.82 12.70
N HIS A 225 -13.30 10.57 11.97
CA HIS A 225 -13.76 11.57 11.04
C HIS A 225 -14.07 12.83 11.85
N PRO A 226 -13.58 14.02 11.47
CA PRO A 226 -14.04 15.25 12.08
C PRO A 226 -15.56 15.25 11.99
N ALA A 227 -16.23 15.39 13.13
CA ALA A 227 -17.65 15.09 13.34
C ALA A 227 -18.62 15.96 12.50
N GLY A 228 -18.13 16.83 11.61
CA GLY A 228 -18.94 17.66 10.71
C GLY A 228 -18.93 17.24 9.23
N LEU A 229 -18.19 16.19 8.84
CA LEU A 229 -18.10 15.72 7.44
C LEU A 229 -18.63 14.28 7.29
N ALA A 230 -19.64 13.92 8.08
CA ALA A 230 -20.25 12.59 8.11
C ALA A 230 -21.66 12.58 7.49
N ASP A 231 -22.42 13.68 7.58
CA ASP A 231 -23.81 13.72 7.10
C ASP A 231 -23.93 13.88 5.58
N ASP A 232 -22.97 14.51 4.90
CA ASP A 232 -22.97 14.64 3.43
C ASP A 232 -22.25 13.49 2.69
N LEU A 233 -21.68 12.53 3.44
CA LEU A 233 -20.83 11.46 2.88
C LEU A 233 -21.35 10.05 3.15
N SER A 234 -22.52 9.92 3.80
CA SER A 234 -23.20 8.64 4.01
C SER A 234 -23.64 7.96 2.71
N ASP A 235 -23.78 8.70 1.61
CA ASP A 235 -24.21 8.18 0.31
C ASP A 235 -23.07 7.78 -0.63
N LEU A 236 -21.82 8.19 -0.34
CA LEU A 236 -20.67 7.80 -1.15
C LEU A 236 -19.87 6.69 -0.45
N PRO A 237 -20.01 5.42 -0.86
CA PRO A 237 -19.12 4.39 -0.40
C PRO A 237 -17.68 4.78 -0.77
N ARG A 238 -16.87 5.14 0.25
CA ARG A 238 -15.41 5.30 0.14
C ARG A 238 -14.75 3.94 -0.06
N ALA A 239 -15.16 3.23 -1.09
CA ALA A 239 -14.38 2.14 -1.61
C ALA A 239 -13.23 2.81 -2.36
N VAL A 240 -12.01 2.61 -1.85
CA VAL A 240 -10.79 2.97 -2.59
C VAL A 240 -10.83 2.15 -3.88
N ALA A 241 -11.26 2.76 -4.98
CA ALA A 241 -11.21 2.16 -6.30
C ALA A 241 -9.76 2.20 -6.75
N SER A 242 -9.12 1.05 -6.75
CA SER A 242 -8.10 0.73 -7.72
C SER A 242 -8.76 0.79 -9.10
N GLY A 243 -8.28 1.68 -9.96
CA GLY A 243 -8.74 1.76 -11.35
C GLY A 243 -8.52 0.42 -12.08
N PRO A 244 -9.26 0.16 -13.16
CA PRO A 244 -9.05 -1.04 -13.96
C PRO A 244 -7.61 -1.03 -14.51
N ALA A 245 -6.84 -2.06 -14.18
CA ALA A 245 -5.71 -2.43 -15.02
C ALA A 245 -6.29 -2.89 -16.36
N GLU A 246 -5.88 -2.29 -17.47
CA GLU A 246 -6.34 -2.60 -18.82
C GLU A 246 -6.54 -4.12 -19.02
N GLY A 247 -7.76 -4.53 -19.38
CA GLY A 247 -8.10 -5.90 -19.74
C GLY A 247 -8.39 -6.88 -18.60
N GLY A 248 -8.24 -6.50 -17.33
CA GLY A 248 -8.52 -7.37 -16.18
C GLY A 248 -9.77 -6.99 -15.38
N PRO A 249 -10.47 -7.94 -14.72
CA PRO A 249 -11.54 -7.58 -13.79
C PRO A 249 -10.98 -6.67 -12.69
N ALA A 250 -11.51 -5.45 -12.57
CA ALA A 250 -11.05 -4.45 -11.60
C ALA A 250 -11.03 -5.02 -10.18
N ARG A 251 -9.84 -5.14 -9.59
CA ARG A 251 -9.64 -5.77 -8.28
C ARG A 251 -9.67 -4.70 -7.19
N ARG A 252 -10.85 -4.46 -6.60
CA ARG A 252 -11.04 -3.44 -5.56
C ARG A 252 -10.73 -3.97 -4.17
N VAL A 253 -9.82 -3.32 -3.44
CA VAL A 253 -9.63 -3.56 -2.00
C VAL A 253 -10.66 -2.72 -1.26
N VAL A 254 -11.66 -3.37 -0.66
CA VAL A 254 -12.67 -2.68 0.13
C VAL A 254 -12.20 -2.61 1.58
N VAL A 255 -11.87 -1.40 2.03
CA VAL A 255 -11.52 -1.13 3.43
C VAL A 255 -12.58 -0.21 4.02
N GLY A 256 -13.10 -0.56 5.19
CA GLY A 256 -14.13 0.20 5.91
C GLY A 256 -13.55 0.94 7.12
N PRO A 257 -14.25 1.97 7.62
CA PRO A 257 -13.85 2.65 8.85
C PRO A 257 -13.86 1.67 10.03
N VAL A 258 -12.90 1.80 10.94
CA VAL A 258 -12.80 0.96 12.14
C VAL A 258 -13.06 1.84 13.36
N SER A 259 -13.96 1.40 14.25
CA SER A 259 -14.22 2.12 15.49
C SER A 259 -12.99 2.04 16.42
N PRO A 260 -12.70 3.10 17.22
CA PRO A 260 -11.61 3.06 18.19
C PRO A 260 -11.58 1.83 19.11
N PRO A 261 -12.71 1.35 19.69
CA PRO A 261 -12.67 0.15 20.52
C PRO A 261 -12.37 -1.12 19.73
N ALA A 262 -12.85 -1.24 18.49
CA ALA A 262 -12.51 -2.37 17.63
C ALA A 262 -11.02 -2.38 17.26
N ALA A 263 -10.44 -1.21 17.02
CA ALA A 263 -9.02 -1.06 16.76
C ALA A 263 -8.16 -1.41 17.98
N LEU A 264 -8.56 -0.96 19.18
CA LEU A 264 -7.90 -1.33 20.43
C LEU A 264 -7.96 -2.85 20.66
N LEU A 265 -9.14 -3.45 20.47
CA LEU A 265 -9.32 -4.91 20.58
C LEU A 265 -8.40 -5.64 19.59
N ALA A 266 -8.30 -5.17 18.35
CA ALA A 266 -7.40 -5.74 17.35
C ALA A 266 -5.93 -5.68 17.77
N VAL A 267 -5.49 -4.59 18.41
CA VAL A 267 -4.13 -4.48 18.98
C VAL A 267 -3.92 -5.48 20.12
N VAL A 268 -4.85 -5.54 21.08
CA VAL A 268 -4.76 -6.46 22.23
C VAL A 268 -4.70 -7.92 21.77
N VAL A 269 -5.57 -8.30 20.83
CA VAL A 269 -5.60 -9.65 20.24
C VAL A 269 -4.29 -9.93 19.49
N ALA A 270 -3.78 -8.98 18.70
CA ALA A 270 -2.52 -9.16 18.00
C ALA A 270 -1.32 -9.32 18.95
N ILE A 271 -1.28 -8.58 20.05
CA ILE A 271 -0.25 -8.73 21.10
C ILE A 271 -0.34 -10.12 21.74
N GLY A 272 -1.53 -10.57 22.12
CA GLY A 272 -1.73 -11.90 22.70
C GLY A 272 -1.32 -13.02 21.76
N LEU A 273 -1.67 -12.91 20.47
CA LEU A 273 -1.28 -13.88 19.43
C LEU A 273 0.22 -13.85 19.14
N ALA A 274 0.88 -12.69 19.17
CA ALA A 274 2.32 -12.59 19.00
C ALA A 274 3.07 -13.27 20.17
N ALA A 275 2.62 -13.02 21.41
CA ALA A 275 3.16 -13.67 22.60
C ALA A 275 2.99 -15.19 22.53
N LEU A 276 1.78 -15.65 22.16
CA LEU A 276 1.49 -17.07 22.01
C LEU A 276 2.32 -17.71 20.90
N ALA A 277 2.47 -17.06 19.75
CA ALA A 277 3.29 -17.56 18.65
C ALA A 277 4.77 -17.71 19.07
N GLY A 278 5.33 -16.73 19.79
CA GLY A 278 6.68 -16.84 20.33
C GLY A 278 6.84 -17.92 21.41
N ARG A 279 5.78 -18.18 22.19
CA ARG A 279 5.77 -19.24 23.21
C ARG A 279 5.55 -20.65 22.64
N LEU A 280 4.87 -20.77 21.51
CA LEU A 280 4.59 -22.04 20.81
C LEU A 280 5.50 -22.24 19.59
N ASP A 281 6.64 -21.56 19.53
CA ASP A 281 7.55 -21.66 18.40
C ASP A 281 8.04 -23.09 18.19
N TYR A 282 8.11 -23.50 16.92
CA TYR A 282 8.48 -24.87 16.51
C TYR A 282 9.90 -25.24 16.97
N ASP A 283 10.83 -24.27 16.97
CA ASP A 283 12.21 -24.47 17.42
C ASP A 283 12.37 -24.29 18.96
N GLY A 284 11.30 -24.47 19.75
CA GLY A 284 11.30 -24.39 21.21
C GLY A 284 10.98 -22.98 21.74
N GLY A 285 9.70 -22.74 22.04
CA GLY A 285 9.24 -21.45 22.53
C GLY A 285 9.59 -21.17 24.00
N ASP A 286 9.95 -19.92 24.29
CA ASP A 286 10.37 -19.44 25.61
C ASP A 286 9.82 -18.02 25.87
N PRO A 287 9.85 -17.50 27.13
CA PRO A 287 9.32 -16.17 27.44
C PRO A 287 10.07 -15.04 26.72
N SER A 288 11.36 -15.22 26.42
CA SER A 288 12.17 -14.24 25.70
C SER A 288 11.74 -14.13 24.23
N ARG A 289 11.38 -15.25 23.58
CA ARG A 289 10.81 -15.27 22.23
C ARG A 289 9.42 -14.64 22.18
N ALA A 290 8.58 -14.91 23.16
CA ALA A 290 7.28 -14.26 23.29
C ALA A 290 7.42 -12.74 23.43
N LEU A 291 8.31 -12.29 24.34
CA LEU A 291 8.59 -10.86 24.54
C LEU A 291 9.14 -10.22 23.26
N ARG A 292 10.05 -10.89 22.55
CA ARG A 292 10.60 -10.40 21.29
C ARG A 292 9.54 -10.25 20.21
N ALA A 293 8.63 -11.22 20.07
CA ALA A 293 7.52 -11.16 19.13
C ALA A 293 6.59 -9.96 19.43
N VAL A 294 6.27 -9.73 20.71
CA VAL A 294 5.48 -8.57 21.15
C VAL A 294 6.22 -7.26 20.86
N PHE A 295 7.51 -7.18 21.18
CA PHE A 295 8.34 -6.00 20.90
C PHE A 295 8.40 -5.70 19.40
N ALA A 296 8.63 -6.71 18.56
CA ALA A 296 8.66 -6.54 17.11
C ALA A 296 7.32 -6.04 16.56
N LEU A 297 6.20 -6.59 17.04
CA LEU A 297 4.86 -6.11 16.69
C LEU A 297 4.65 -4.65 17.12
N ALA A 298 5.04 -4.30 18.35
CA ALA A 298 4.91 -2.94 18.88
C ALA A 298 5.76 -1.93 18.09
N ALA A 299 7.01 -2.28 17.79
CA ALA A 299 7.92 -1.45 16.99
C ALA A 299 7.39 -1.23 15.58
N ALA A 300 6.94 -2.30 14.90
CA ALA A 300 6.33 -2.20 13.58
C ALA A 300 5.05 -1.35 13.61
N THR A 301 4.21 -1.52 14.62
CA THR A 301 2.99 -0.73 14.81
C THR A 301 3.29 0.75 15.01
N ALA A 302 4.26 1.08 15.86
CA ALA A 302 4.68 2.46 16.11
C ALA A 302 5.21 3.13 14.83
N VAL A 303 6.10 2.46 14.09
CA VAL A 303 6.60 2.96 12.80
C VAL A 303 5.46 3.13 11.80
N GLY A 304 4.54 2.16 11.70
CA GLY A 304 3.36 2.24 10.83
C GLY A 304 2.50 3.46 11.14
N LEU A 305 2.26 3.78 12.41
CA LEU A 305 1.51 4.97 12.81
C LEU A 305 2.25 6.27 12.47
N LEU A 306 3.56 6.33 12.67
CA LEU A 306 4.39 7.48 12.33
C LEU A 306 4.42 7.72 10.81
N VAL A 307 4.67 6.68 10.02
CA VAL A 307 4.66 6.72 8.56
C VAL A 307 3.28 7.11 8.04
N ARG A 308 2.21 6.54 8.61
CA ARG A 308 0.82 6.94 8.26
C ARG A 308 0.64 8.43 8.49
N ARG A 309 1.01 8.95 9.66
CA ARG A 309 0.87 10.38 9.99
C ARG A 309 1.67 11.25 9.03
N TYR A 310 2.89 10.84 8.68
CA TYR A 310 3.72 11.54 7.72
C TYR A 310 3.10 11.55 6.32
N LEU A 311 2.78 10.38 5.77
CA LEU A 311 2.24 10.23 4.41
C LEU A 311 0.86 10.87 4.26
N THR A 312 -0.04 10.75 5.25
CA THR A 312 -1.36 11.37 5.18
C THR A 312 -1.31 12.90 5.21
N ARG A 313 -0.38 13.48 5.98
CA ARG A 313 -0.11 14.93 5.94
C ARG A 313 0.47 15.35 4.60
N ARG A 314 1.36 14.53 4.04
CA ARG A 314 2.10 14.83 2.80
C ARG A 314 1.26 14.64 1.53
N PHE A 315 0.34 13.68 1.52
CA PHE A 315 -0.52 13.32 0.38
C PHE A 315 -2.01 13.66 0.56
N ALA A 316 -2.37 14.40 1.63
CA ALA A 316 -3.75 14.81 1.93
C ALA A 316 -4.77 13.65 2.05
N GLY A 317 -4.33 12.47 2.49
CA GLY A 317 -5.23 11.34 2.74
C GLY A 317 -4.58 9.96 2.70
N LEU A 318 -5.43 8.93 2.85
CA LEU A 318 -5.07 7.52 2.71
C LEU A 318 -5.43 7.06 1.29
N SER A 319 -4.42 6.92 0.44
CA SER A 319 -4.55 6.33 -0.88
C SER A 319 -4.14 4.85 -0.86
N GLU A 320 -4.49 4.10 -1.90
CA GLU A 320 -4.03 2.71 -2.06
C GLU A 320 -2.50 2.58 -2.02
N PRO A 321 -1.71 3.44 -2.72
CA PRO A 321 -0.25 3.41 -2.59
C PRO A 321 0.26 3.57 -1.16
N VAL A 322 -0.35 4.46 -0.38
CA VAL A 322 0.02 4.69 1.03
C VAL A 322 -0.25 3.45 1.88
N LEU A 323 -1.37 2.75 1.66
CA LEU A 323 -1.65 1.49 2.36
C LEU A 323 -0.65 0.40 1.96
N GLY A 324 -0.28 0.32 0.69
CA GLY A 324 0.76 -0.59 0.21
C GLY A 324 2.11 -0.34 0.88
N ALA A 325 2.54 0.93 0.93
CA ALA A 325 3.77 1.33 1.61
C ALA A 325 3.74 1.03 3.12
N LEU A 326 2.60 1.22 3.79
CA LEU A 326 2.44 0.87 5.21
C LEU A 326 2.60 -0.63 5.45
N VAL A 327 1.95 -1.47 4.64
CA VAL A 327 2.09 -2.94 4.72
C VAL A 327 3.55 -3.33 4.60
N GLU A 328 4.25 -2.76 3.62
CA GLU A 328 5.61 -3.16 3.29
C GLU A 328 6.63 -2.71 4.35
N LEU A 329 6.53 -1.46 4.81
CA LEU A 329 7.42 -0.93 5.85
C LEU A 329 7.20 -1.61 7.20
N THR A 330 5.96 -1.89 7.59
CA THR A 330 5.69 -2.59 8.85
C THR A 330 6.12 -4.06 8.81
N THR A 331 5.99 -4.73 7.65
CA THR A 331 6.56 -6.06 7.42
C THR A 331 8.08 -6.04 7.60
N ALA A 332 8.77 -5.08 6.94
CA ALA A 332 10.22 -4.94 7.05
C ALA A 332 10.67 -4.67 8.49
N VAL A 333 10.03 -3.73 9.20
CA VAL A 333 10.38 -3.41 10.59
C VAL A 333 10.17 -4.61 11.52
N ALA A 334 9.07 -5.37 11.35
CA ALA A 334 8.83 -6.56 12.15
C ALA A 334 9.90 -7.64 11.92
N LEU A 335 10.25 -7.93 10.65
CA LEU A 335 11.29 -8.90 10.32
C LEU A 335 12.66 -8.47 10.86
N VAL A 336 13.03 -7.21 10.66
CA VAL A 336 14.30 -6.65 11.15
C VAL A 336 14.35 -6.72 12.69
N SER A 337 13.28 -6.34 13.38
CA SER A 337 13.20 -6.43 14.84
C SER A 337 13.32 -7.86 15.35
N MET A 338 12.77 -8.84 14.62
CA MET A 338 12.89 -10.25 14.96
C MET A 338 14.27 -10.85 14.64
N ALA A 339 14.93 -10.35 13.60
CA ALA A 339 16.29 -10.73 13.22
C ALA A 339 17.31 -10.30 14.28
N PHE A 340 17.15 -9.10 14.83
CA PHE A 340 18.03 -8.60 15.87
C PHE A 340 17.86 -9.39 17.19
N THR A 341 18.98 -9.63 17.86
CA THR A 341 19.01 -10.19 19.20
C THR A 341 18.74 -9.06 20.20
N VAL A 342 17.81 -9.31 21.13
CA VAL A 342 17.69 -8.45 22.31
C VAL A 342 18.99 -8.58 23.10
N PRO A 343 19.71 -7.49 23.39
CA PRO A 343 20.97 -7.54 24.12
C PRO A 343 20.85 -8.40 25.39
N TYR A 344 21.85 -9.25 25.63
CA TYR A 344 21.88 -10.18 26.76
C TYR A 344 21.66 -9.49 28.12
N GLN A 345 22.07 -8.22 28.26
CA GLN A 345 21.86 -7.44 29.48
C GLN A 345 20.37 -7.24 29.82
N ILE A 346 19.51 -7.05 28.83
CA ILE A 346 18.06 -6.94 29.04
C ILE A 346 17.47 -8.30 29.43
N GLN A 347 17.99 -9.38 28.86
CA GLN A 347 17.54 -10.74 29.20
C GLN A 347 17.90 -11.09 30.66
N ASN A 348 19.10 -10.73 31.11
CA ASN A 348 19.53 -10.93 32.48
C ASN A 348 18.72 -10.09 33.49
N ALA A 349 18.35 -8.86 33.12
CA ALA A 349 17.50 -8.02 33.96
C ALA A 349 16.06 -8.57 34.12
N LEU A 350 15.60 -9.43 33.21
CA LEU A 350 14.25 -10.03 33.24
C LEU A 350 14.23 -11.43 33.86
N ASN A 351 15.36 -12.13 33.89
CA ASN A 351 15.52 -13.39 34.65
C ASN A 351 15.78 -13.11 36.14
N VAL A 352 14.99 -12.22 36.73
CA VAL A 352 14.93 -12.13 38.19
C VAL A 352 14.28 -13.44 38.68
N PRO A 353 14.95 -14.19 39.56
CA PRO A 353 14.55 -15.53 40.00
C PRO A 353 13.18 -15.57 40.68
#